data_AF-A0A7X7FS40-F1
#
_entry.id   AF-A0A7X7FS40-F1
#
_cell.length_a   1.000
_cell.length_b   1.000
_cell.length_c   1.000
_cell.angle_alpha   90.00
_cell.angle_beta   90.00
_cell.angle_gamma   90.00
#
_symmetry.space_group_name_H-M   'P 1'
#
loop_
_entity.id
_entity.type
_entity.pdbx_description
1 polymer ?
#
loop_
_entity_poly.entity_id
_entity_poly.type
_entity_poly.pdbx_seq_one_letter_code
_entity_poly.pdbx_strand_id
1 'polypeptide(L)'
;MQDELRQLCRRLLEDGTVQVVIGYGQSSEDGPTYPVFITNTADVNRLVWNDRCFANLTTYLKRKEVKALGKPAIIVKGCDERALVVLEKESQIDRSQMVVIGLACEGVGQPREPKCASCDVHMPRFSDHVVGQAANAPVEADRRYADLEALMKKSPAERMAYWMSELSRCFKCYACRATCPMCYCERCIVDKNRPQAIDTSPTLKGNF
;
A
#
# COMPACT_ATOMS: atom_id res chain seq x y z
N MET A 1 -15.96 -10.52 -9.44
CA MET A 1 -14.74 -10.21 -8.67
C MET A 1 -15.04 -9.85 -7.21
N GLN A 2 -15.81 -8.79 -6.91
CA GLN A 2 -16.10 -8.45 -5.50
C GLN A 2 -16.83 -9.56 -4.73
N ASP A 3 -17.84 -10.20 -5.34
CA ASP A 3 -18.57 -11.28 -4.65
C ASP A 3 -17.72 -12.54 -4.48
N GLU A 4 -16.87 -12.85 -5.46
CA GLU A 4 -15.89 -13.93 -5.40
C GLU A 4 -14.88 -13.71 -4.27
N LEU A 5 -14.35 -12.47 -4.16
CA LEU A 5 -13.50 -12.04 -3.05
C LEU A 5 -14.22 -12.24 -1.71
N ARG A 6 -15.46 -11.76 -1.59
CA ARG A 6 -16.26 -11.89 -0.37
C ARG A 6 -16.48 -13.36 0.00
N GLN A 7 -16.81 -14.21 -0.97
CA GLN A 7 -16.98 -15.65 -0.74
C GLN A 7 -15.68 -16.31 -0.27
N LEU A 8 -14.54 -15.97 -0.86
CA LEU A 8 -13.24 -16.47 -0.42
C LEU A 8 -12.92 -16.03 1.02
N CYS A 9 -13.05 -14.73 1.32
CA CYS A 9 -12.82 -14.19 2.66
C CYS A 9 -13.74 -14.82 3.71
N ARG A 10 -15.01 -15.07 3.36
CA ARG A 10 -15.96 -15.76 4.22
C ARG A 10 -15.47 -17.17 4.56
N ARG A 11 -15.11 -17.97 3.55
CA ARG A 11 -14.61 -19.34 3.78
C ARG A 11 -13.38 -19.35 4.70
N LEU A 12 -12.39 -18.50 4.42
CA LEU A 12 -11.15 -18.43 5.21
C LEU A 12 -11.36 -18.03 6.68
N LEU A 13 -12.42 -17.27 6.97
CA LEU A 13 -12.82 -16.92 8.34
C LEU A 13 -13.64 -18.06 8.99
N GLU A 14 -14.58 -18.68 8.25
CA GLU A 14 -15.45 -19.76 8.73
C GLU A 14 -14.67 -21.02 9.10
N ASP A 15 -13.66 -21.39 8.30
CA ASP A 15 -12.82 -22.56 8.53
C ASP A 15 -11.66 -22.30 9.53
N GLY A 16 -11.50 -21.06 9.99
CA GLY A 16 -10.47 -20.65 10.94
C GLY A 16 -9.06 -20.55 10.34
N THR A 17 -8.90 -20.63 9.02
CA THR A 17 -7.59 -20.46 8.35
C THR A 17 -6.96 -19.10 8.68
N VAL A 18 -7.79 -18.07 8.82
CA VAL A 18 -7.40 -16.73 9.30
C VAL A 18 -8.37 -16.24 10.37
N GLN A 19 -7.92 -15.30 11.21
CA GLN A 19 -8.73 -14.68 12.25
C GLN A 19 -9.16 -13.24 11.89
N VAL A 20 -8.52 -12.64 10.88
CA VAL A 20 -8.86 -11.31 10.39
C VAL A 20 -8.62 -11.20 8.88
N VAL A 21 -9.50 -10.51 8.17
CA VAL A 21 -9.28 -10.08 6.79
C VAL A 21 -9.00 -8.58 6.78
N ILE A 22 -7.86 -8.19 6.23
CA ILE A 22 -7.45 -6.80 6.00
C ILE A 22 -7.82 -6.44 4.56
N GLY A 23 -8.80 -5.56 4.41
CA GLY A 23 -9.38 -5.19 3.11
C GLY A 23 -9.77 -3.73 2.99
N TYR A 24 -10.51 -3.41 1.94
CA TYR A 24 -11.07 -2.07 1.73
C TYR A 24 -12.56 -2.07 2.07
N GLY A 25 -13.04 -1.03 2.72
CA GLY A 25 -14.46 -0.73 2.92
C GLY A 25 -14.80 0.67 2.45
N GLN A 26 -16.08 0.99 2.42
CA GLN A 26 -16.61 2.28 1.98
C GLN A 26 -17.92 2.56 2.73
N SER A 27 -18.16 3.82 3.12
CA SER A 27 -19.38 4.22 3.83
C SER A 27 -20.54 4.56 2.89
N SER A 28 -20.24 4.91 1.65
CA SER A 28 -21.20 5.27 0.60
C SER A 28 -20.60 4.92 -0.77
N GLU A 29 -21.43 4.75 -1.79
CA GLU A 29 -21.02 4.32 -3.14
C GLU A 29 -19.95 5.23 -3.77
N ASP A 30 -20.06 6.54 -3.53
CA ASP A 30 -19.11 7.55 -4.02
C ASP A 30 -18.06 8.01 -3.01
N GLY A 31 -18.09 7.45 -1.79
CA GLY A 31 -17.18 7.83 -0.71
C GLY A 31 -15.73 7.38 -0.96
N PRO A 32 -14.76 7.90 -0.19
CA PRO A 32 -13.41 7.33 -0.20
C PRO A 32 -13.43 5.91 0.37
N THR A 33 -12.55 5.04 -0.15
CA THR A 33 -12.31 3.75 0.50
C THR A 33 -11.37 3.92 1.69
N TYR A 34 -11.50 3.05 2.67
CA TYR A 34 -10.66 3.01 3.86
C TYR A 34 -10.35 1.55 4.25
N PRO A 35 -9.25 1.30 4.99
CA PRO A 35 -8.95 -0.03 5.49
C PRO A 35 -10.06 -0.54 6.42
N VAL A 36 -10.43 -1.81 6.26
CA VAL A 36 -11.31 -2.52 7.19
C VAL A 36 -10.62 -3.80 7.66
N PHE A 37 -10.95 -4.19 8.90
CA PHE A 37 -10.45 -5.39 9.56
C PHE A 37 -11.66 -6.25 9.91
N ILE A 38 -11.90 -7.29 9.13
CA ILE A 38 -13.10 -8.14 9.27
C ILE A 38 -12.72 -9.39 10.06
N THR A 39 -13.29 -9.54 11.26
CA THR A 39 -13.10 -10.71 12.13
C THR A 39 -14.35 -11.58 12.24
N ASN A 40 -15.49 -11.10 11.73
CA ASN A 40 -16.76 -11.82 11.70
C ASN A 40 -17.24 -12.01 10.26
N THR A 41 -17.70 -13.21 9.94
CA THR A 41 -18.20 -13.59 8.61
C THR A 41 -19.43 -12.79 8.20
N ALA A 42 -20.24 -12.33 9.15
CA ALA A 42 -21.38 -11.44 8.93
C ALA A 42 -20.96 -10.07 8.35
N ASP A 43 -19.75 -9.63 8.63
CA ASP A 43 -19.22 -8.32 8.23
C ASP A 43 -18.52 -8.34 6.86
N VAL A 44 -18.35 -9.51 6.23
CA VAL A 44 -17.66 -9.67 4.94
C VAL A 44 -18.27 -8.82 3.83
N ASN A 45 -19.57 -8.53 3.89
CA ASN A 45 -20.24 -7.68 2.91
C ASN A 45 -19.78 -6.21 2.96
N ARG A 46 -19.03 -5.80 3.99
CA ARG A 46 -18.39 -4.48 4.07
C ARG A 46 -17.17 -4.36 3.16
N LEU A 47 -16.61 -5.48 2.70
CA LEU A 47 -15.48 -5.46 1.76
C LEU A 47 -15.94 -4.92 0.42
N VAL A 48 -15.20 -3.96 -0.11
CA VAL A 48 -15.41 -3.40 -1.45
C VAL A 48 -14.17 -3.63 -2.32
N TRP A 49 -14.39 -3.66 -3.63
CA TRP A 49 -13.32 -3.64 -4.61
C TRP A 49 -13.70 -2.79 -5.81
N ASN A 50 -13.06 -1.63 -5.93
CA ASN A 50 -13.28 -0.66 -7.00
C ASN A 50 -12.00 0.17 -7.26
N ASP A 51 -12.09 1.09 -8.21
CA ASP A 51 -11.00 2.00 -8.60
C ASP A 51 -10.57 2.99 -7.52
N ARG A 52 -11.30 3.11 -6.40
CA ARG A 52 -10.94 3.95 -5.26
C ARG A 52 -10.11 3.20 -4.22
N CYS A 53 -9.78 1.93 -4.42
CA CYS A 53 -8.94 1.12 -3.53
C CYS A 53 -7.43 1.46 -3.62
N PHE A 54 -7.09 2.72 -3.35
CA PHE A 54 -5.74 3.27 -3.54
C PHE A 54 -4.70 2.79 -2.52
N ALA A 55 -5.10 2.73 -1.24
CA ALA A 55 -4.17 2.54 -0.12
C ALA A 55 -3.41 1.22 -0.24
N ASN A 56 -2.17 1.18 0.25
CA ASN A 56 -1.43 -0.07 0.42
C ASN A 56 -1.68 -0.61 1.84
N LEU A 57 -2.44 -1.69 1.94
CA LEU A 57 -2.86 -2.27 3.22
C LEU A 57 -1.73 -2.96 3.99
N THR A 58 -0.58 -3.22 3.36
CA THR A 58 0.59 -3.84 4.03
C THR A 58 1.15 -2.98 5.17
N THR A 59 0.84 -1.68 5.17
CA THR A 59 1.14 -0.74 6.26
C THR A 59 0.57 -1.18 7.62
N TYR A 60 -0.51 -1.96 7.64
CA TYR A 60 -1.19 -2.39 8.85
C TYR A 60 -0.63 -3.68 9.46
N LEU A 61 0.08 -4.52 8.69
CA LEU A 61 0.55 -5.84 9.13
C LEU A 61 1.49 -5.81 10.35
N LYS A 62 2.17 -4.69 10.56
CA LYS A 62 3.17 -4.53 11.63
C LYS A 62 2.56 -3.99 12.93
N ARG A 63 1.34 -3.46 12.88
CA ARG A 63 0.71 -2.78 14.02
C ARG A 63 0.34 -3.80 15.10
N LYS A 64 0.67 -3.50 16.36
CA LYS A 64 0.50 -4.42 17.49
C LYS A 64 -0.98 -4.81 17.65
N GLU A 65 -1.87 -3.83 17.50
CA GLU A 65 -3.33 -3.99 17.54
C GLU A 65 -3.87 -4.87 16.42
N VAL A 66 -3.25 -4.87 15.23
CA VAL A 66 -3.65 -5.72 14.11
C VAL A 66 -3.12 -7.13 14.28
N LYS A 67 -1.86 -7.29 14.74
CA LYS A 67 -1.29 -8.60 15.08
C LYS A 67 -2.07 -9.31 16.19
N ALA A 68 -2.61 -8.55 17.14
CA ALA A 68 -3.44 -9.08 18.22
C ALA A 68 -4.76 -9.71 17.74
N LEU A 69 -5.20 -9.41 16.50
CA LEU A 69 -6.38 -10.03 15.90
C LEU A 69 -6.11 -11.47 15.39
N GLY A 70 -4.86 -11.92 15.36
CA GLY A 70 -4.48 -13.26 14.92
C GLY A 70 -3.94 -13.30 13.49
N LYS A 71 -3.90 -14.50 12.88
CA LYS A 71 -3.38 -14.74 11.53
C LYS A 71 -4.22 -13.96 10.51
N PRO A 72 -3.63 -13.04 9.72
CA PRO A 72 -4.39 -12.25 8.77
C PRO A 72 -4.50 -12.92 7.40
N ALA A 73 -5.63 -12.72 6.73
CA ALA A 73 -5.68 -12.62 5.28
C ALA A 73 -5.52 -11.14 4.87
N ILE A 74 -4.69 -10.84 3.86
CA ILE A 74 -4.52 -9.48 3.35
C ILE A 74 -4.83 -9.40 1.86
N ILE A 75 -5.63 -8.39 1.49
CA ILE A 75 -5.95 -8.10 0.10
C ILE A 75 -4.88 -7.19 -0.49
N VAL A 76 -4.31 -7.60 -1.64
CA VAL A 76 -3.23 -6.87 -2.32
C VAL A 76 -3.50 -6.70 -3.82
N LYS A 77 -3.04 -5.56 -4.36
CA LYS A 77 -2.78 -5.39 -5.79
C LYS A 77 -1.40 -5.97 -6.13
N GLY A 78 -1.12 -6.23 -7.41
CA GLY A 78 0.21 -6.67 -7.84
C GLY A 78 1.32 -5.65 -7.49
N CYS A 79 0.99 -4.36 -7.41
CA CYS A 79 1.93 -3.34 -6.92
C CYS A 79 2.10 -3.32 -5.39
N ASP A 80 1.08 -3.72 -4.62
CA ASP A 80 1.16 -3.82 -3.16
C ASP A 80 1.95 -5.06 -2.72
N GLU A 81 1.86 -6.15 -3.49
CA GLU A 81 2.60 -7.41 -3.27
C GLU A 81 4.11 -7.20 -3.22
N ARG A 82 4.64 -6.25 -4.01
CA ARG A 82 6.06 -5.88 -3.95
C ARG A 82 6.48 -5.38 -2.56
N ALA A 83 5.56 -4.75 -1.82
CA ALA A 83 5.83 -4.33 -0.45
C ALA A 83 5.94 -5.52 0.50
N LEU A 84 5.16 -6.59 0.29
CA LEU A 84 5.29 -7.83 1.08
C LEU A 84 6.68 -8.45 0.90
N VAL A 85 7.17 -8.51 -0.35
CA VAL A 85 8.51 -9.07 -0.65
C VAL A 85 9.62 -8.31 0.09
N VAL A 86 9.56 -6.98 0.12
CA VAL A 86 10.55 -6.17 0.84
C VAL A 86 10.42 -6.37 2.35
N LEU A 87 9.19 -6.30 2.88
CA LEU A 87 8.94 -6.51 4.31
C LEU A 87 9.40 -7.89 4.79
N GLU A 88 9.25 -8.93 3.99
CA GLU A 88 9.76 -10.27 4.27
C GLU A 88 11.29 -10.30 4.25
N LYS A 89 11.92 -9.73 3.21
CA LYS A 89 13.39 -9.66 3.11
C LYS A 89 14.04 -8.87 4.25
N GLU A 90 13.33 -7.87 4.78
CA GLU A 90 13.77 -7.06 5.92
C GLU A 90 13.32 -7.65 7.27
N SER A 91 12.79 -8.89 7.28
CA SER A 91 12.36 -9.62 8.48
C SER A 91 11.29 -8.90 9.31
N GLN A 92 10.46 -8.08 8.67
CA GLN A 92 9.38 -7.33 9.32
C GLN A 92 8.08 -8.12 9.42
N ILE A 93 7.91 -9.10 8.53
CA ILE A 93 6.77 -10.02 8.49
C ILE A 93 7.27 -11.45 8.24
N ASP A 94 6.46 -12.43 8.63
CA ASP A 94 6.64 -13.84 8.27
C ASP A 94 5.51 -14.23 7.31
N ARG A 95 5.85 -14.52 6.05
CA ARG A 95 4.89 -14.83 4.99
C ARG A 95 4.10 -16.12 5.26
N SER A 96 4.63 -17.04 6.06
CA SER A 96 3.94 -18.28 6.46
C SER A 96 2.81 -18.03 7.46
N GLN A 97 2.85 -16.90 8.17
CA GLN A 97 1.87 -16.51 9.18
C GLN A 97 0.78 -15.60 8.61
N MET A 98 0.48 -15.70 7.30
CA MET A 98 -0.60 -14.96 6.66
C MET A 98 -1.11 -15.65 5.41
N VAL A 99 -2.30 -15.25 4.97
CA VAL A 99 -2.84 -15.57 3.64
C VAL A 99 -2.84 -14.29 2.81
N VAL A 100 -2.33 -14.34 1.59
CA VAL A 100 -2.31 -13.21 0.66
C VAL A 100 -3.32 -13.47 -0.44
N ILE A 101 -4.30 -12.58 -0.54
CA ILE A 101 -5.34 -12.59 -1.57
C ILE A 101 -5.00 -11.50 -2.57
N GLY A 102 -4.47 -11.91 -3.72
CA GLY A 102 -4.16 -11.02 -4.83
C GLY A 102 -5.40 -10.75 -5.68
N LEU A 103 -5.67 -9.48 -6.00
CA LEU A 103 -6.74 -9.12 -6.94
C LEU A 103 -6.18 -8.67 -8.28
N ALA A 104 -6.80 -9.17 -9.36
CA ALA A 104 -6.63 -8.62 -10.69
C ALA A 104 -7.05 -7.13 -10.69
N CYS A 105 -6.17 -6.27 -11.21
CA CYS A 105 -6.32 -4.82 -11.11
C CYS A 105 -6.10 -4.16 -12.47
N GLU A 106 -7.08 -3.40 -12.96
CA GLU A 106 -6.98 -2.64 -14.23
C GLU A 106 -6.43 -1.22 -14.04
N GLY A 107 -6.06 -0.87 -12.80
CA GLY A 107 -5.66 0.46 -12.38
C GLY A 107 -6.65 1.07 -11.38
N VAL A 108 -6.19 2.09 -10.67
CA VAL A 108 -7.00 2.86 -9.70
C VAL A 108 -7.17 4.29 -10.20
N GLY A 109 -8.27 4.94 -9.80
CA GLY A 109 -8.66 6.29 -10.20
C GLY A 109 -9.54 6.39 -11.44
N GLN A 110 -10.35 7.46 -11.49
CA GLN A 110 -11.05 7.93 -12.67
C GLN A 110 -10.78 9.43 -12.88
N PRO A 111 -9.96 9.84 -13.86
CA PRO A 111 -9.16 8.98 -14.76
C PRO A 111 -8.12 8.14 -14.01
N ARG A 112 -7.61 7.09 -14.65
CA ARG A 112 -6.58 6.20 -14.06
C ARG A 112 -5.36 7.00 -13.64
N GLU A 113 -4.81 6.67 -12.48
CA GLU A 113 -3.57 7.27 -11.97
C GLU A 113 -2.41 7.06 -12.95
N PRO A 114 -1.48 8.03 -13.11
CA PRO A 114 -0.37 7.92 -14.06
C PRO A 114 0.46 6.64 -13.89
N LYS A 115 0.72 6.23 -12.64
CA LYS A 115 1.44 4.98 -12.33
C LYS A 115 0.77 3.71 -12.88
N CYS A 116 -0.55 3.76 -13.11
CA CYS A 116 -1.33 2.63 -13.62
C CYS A 116 -1.32 2.58 -15.15
N ALA A 117 -1.03 3.69 -15.84
CA ALA A 117 -1.01 3.75 -17.30
C ALA A 117 0.12 2.91 -17.93
N SER A 118 1.20 2.67 -17.18
CA SER A 118 2.37 1.85 -17.58
C SER A 118 2.60 0.66 -16.63
N CYS A 119 1.54 0.16 -16.01
CA CYS A 119 1.58 -0.98 -15.10
C CYS A 119 1.79 -2.30 -15.89
N ASP A 120 2.64 -3.20 -15.38
CA ASP A 120 2.92 -4.54 -15.91
C ASP A 120 2.64 -5.66 -14.88
N VAL A 121 1.95 -5.28 -13.80
CA VAL A 121 1.62 -6.13 -12.65
C VAL A 121 0.12 -6.05 -12.34
N HIS A 122 -0.69 -6.19 -13.40
CA HIS A 122 -2.15 -6.25 -13.31
C HIS A 122 -2.62 -7.55 -12.65
N MET A 123 -1.85 -8.63 -12.81
CA MET A 123 -2.04 -9.89 -12.11
C MET A 123 -0.98 -10.06 -11.00
N PRO A 124 -1.39 -10.22 -9.73
CA PRO A 124 -0.49 -10.60 -8.63
C PRO A 124 0.21 -11.94 -8.90
N ARG A 125 1.46 -12.08 -8.45
CA ARG A 125 2.33 -13.22 -8.81
C ARG A 125 2.73 -14.10 -7.61
N PHE A 126 2.65 -13.58 -6.39
CA PHE A 126 3.12 -14.17 -5.14
C PHE A 126 2.02 -14.24 -4.06
N SER A 127 0.76 -14.34 -4.49
CA SER A 127 -0.42 -14.50 -3.63
C SER A 127 -0.85 -15.96 -3.52
N ASP A 128 -1.40 -16.36 -2.37
CA ASP A 128 -1.92 -17.72 -2.14
C ASP A 128 -3.21 -17.96 -2.93
N HIS A 129 -4.00 -16.90 -3.10
CA HIS A 129 -5.20 -16.89 -3.92
C HIS A 129 -5.17 -15.69 -4.85
N VAL A 130 -5.62 -15.90 -6.09
CA VAL A 130 -5.84 -14.81 -7.06
C VAL A 130 -7.34 -14.75 -7.38
N VAL A 131 -7.91 -13.56 -7.33
CA VAL A 131 -9.33 -13.31 -7.62
C VAL A 131 -9.43 -12.40 -8.86
N GLY A 132 -10.27 -12.81 -9.80
CA GLY A 132 -10.49 -12.10 -11.06
C GLY A 132 -9.40 -12.28 -12.10
N GLN A 133 -9.57 -11.60 -13.23
CA GLN A 133 -8.67 -11.65 -14.37
C GLN A 133 -8.52 -10.24 -14.97
N ALA A 134 -7.30 -9.89 -15.35
CA ALA A 134 -6.96 -8.64 -16.02
C ALA A 134 -6.03 -8.92 -17.20
N ALA A 135 -6.02 -8.02 -18.18
CA ALA A 135 -4.99 -8.06 -19.22
C ALA A 135 -3.64 -7.74 -18.58
N ASN A 136 -2.65 -8.62 -18.76
CA ASN A 136 -1.36 -8.49 -18.10
C ASN A 136 -0.21 -8.76 -19.08
N ALA A 137 -0.20 -7.97 -20.16
CA ALA A 137 0.89 -7.98 -21.11
C ALA A 137 2.12 -7.25 -20.53
N PRO A 138 3.33 -7.67 -20.88
CA PRO A 138 4.52 -6.86 -20.62
C PRO A 138 4.35 -5.47 -21.22
N VAL A 139 4.74 -4.45 -20.46
CA VAL A 139 4.83 -3.07 -20.94
C VAL A 139 6.32 -2.74 -21.09
N GLU A 140 6.66 -2.06 -22.18
CA GLU A 140 8.03 -1.59 -22.39
C GLU A 140 8.51 -0.74 -21.20
N ALA A 141 9.70 -1.06 -20.69
CA ALA A 141 10.21 -0.47 -19.46
C ALA A 141 10.48 1.04 -19.58
N ASP A 142 10.78 1.52 -20.78
CA ASP A 142 10.99 2.94 -21.10
C ASP A 142 9.74 3.78 -20.78
N ARG A 143 8.55 3.26 -21.09
CA ARG A 143 7.27 3.94 -20.83
C ARG A 143 6.99 4.16 -19.35
N ARG A 144 7.55 3.32 -18.47
CA ARG A 144 7.39 3.46 -17.01
C ARG A 144 8.14 4.65 -16.45
N TYR A 145 9.27 5.00 -17.07
CA TYR A 145 10.19 6.01 -16.56
C TYR A 145 10.31 7.22 -17.49
N ALA A 146 9.50 7.29 -18.54
CA ALA A 146 9.49 8.39 -19.50
C ALA A 146 9.38 9.77 -18.80
N ASP A 147 8.50 9.88 -17.79
CA ASP A 147 8.31 11.12 -17.02
C ASP A 147 9.55 11.51 -16.21
N LEU A 148 10.45 10.56 -15.90
CA LEU A 148 11.71 10.84 -15.22
C LEU A 148 12.78 11.43 -16.13
N GLU A 149 12.66 11.28 -17.46
CA GLU A 149 13.71 11.76 -18.38
C GLU A 149 14.00 13.25 -18.22
N ALA A 150 12.95 14.07 -18.09
CA ALA A 150 13.08 15.51 -17.93
C ALA A 150 13.83 15.86 -16.63
N LEU A 151 13.61 15.09 -15.57
CA LEU A 151 14.33 15.24 -14.30
C LEU A 151 15.78 14.74 -14.41
N MET A 152 16.01 13.63 -15.10
CA MET A 152 17.34 13.02 -15.24
C MET A 152 18.30 13.81 -16.13
N LYS A 153 17.77 14.61 -17.08
CA LYS A 153 18.54 15.53 -17.94
C LYS A 153 19.03 16.78 -17.19
N LYS A 154 18.47 17.10 -16.02
CA LYS A 154 18.87 18.26 -15.21
C LYS A 154 20.23 18.04 -14.55
N SER A 155 21.01 19.11 -14.47
CA SER A 155 22.24 19.16 -13.65
C SER A 155 21.92 18.85 -12.17
N PRO A 156 22.91 18.42 -11.37
CA PRO A 156 22.70 18.20 -9.94
C PRO A 156 22.09 19.41 -9.21
N ALA A 157 22.51 20.63 -9.57
CA ALA A 157 21.98 21.86 -8.98
C ALA A 157 20.50 22.09 -9.33
N GLU A 158 20.13 21.89 -10.59
CA GLU A 158 18.73 22.01 -11.04
C GLU A 158 17.83 20.93 -10.44
N ARG A 159 18.34 19.69 -10.28
CA ARG A 159 17.62 18.62 -9.58
C ARG A 159 17.42 18.96 -8.10
N MET A 160 18.44 19.49 -7.43
CA MET A 160 18.33 19.94 -6.04
C MET A 160 17.28 21.06 -5.93
N ALA A 161 17.33 22.07 -6.80
CA ALA A 161 16.36 23.16 -6.80
C ALA A 161 14.91 22.66 -7.03
N TYR A 162 14.72 21.67 -7.91
CA TYR A 162 13.43 21.02 -8.11
C TYR A 162 12.90 20.39 -6.82
N TRP A 163 13.68 19.51 -6.17
CA TRP A 163 13.26 18.87 -4.92
C TRP A 163 13.07 19.88 -3.78
N MET A 164 13.89 20.93 -3.74
CA MET A 164 13.72 22.01 -2.78
C MET A 164 12.36 22.70 -2.93
N SER A 165 11.94 22.95 -4.17
CA SER A 165 10.63 23.51 -4.49
C SER A 165 9.50 22.57 -4.07
N GLU A 166 9.56 21.28 -4.41
CA GLU A 166 8.53 20.30 -4.05
C GLU A 166 8.35 20.15 -2.53
N LEU A 167 9.47 20.14 -1.78
CA LEU A 167 9.48 19.95 -0.33
C LEU A 167 9.29 21.26 0.46
N SER A 168 9.26 22.42 -0.20
CA SER A 168 9.05 23.74 0.44
C SER A 168 7.72 23.86 1.18
N ARG A 169 6.73 23.03 0.82
CA ARG A 169 5.40 22.99 1.43
C ARG A 169 5.30 22.02 2.61
N CYS A 170 6.38 21.30 2.92
CA CYS A 170 6.38 20.31 3.99
C CYS A 170 6.31 21.00 5.36
N PHE A 171 5.17 20.84 6.03
CA PHE A 171 4.96 21.26 7.42
C PHE A 171 5.18 20.11 8.43
N LYS A 172 5.85 19.03 8.00
CA LYS A 172 6.17 17.84 8.80
C LYS A 172 4.94 17.18 9.44
N CYS A 173 3.88 16.99 8.66
CA CYS A 173 2.70 16.23 9.09
C CYS A 173 2.95 14.72 9.26
N TYR A 174 4.06 14.22 8.72
CA TYR A 174 4.46 12.81 8.72
C TYR A 174 3.46 11.84 8.06
N ALA A 175 2.54 12.33 7.22
CA ALA A 175 1.66 11.48 6.44
C ALA A 175 2.43 10.55 5.48
N CYS A 176 3.52 11.03 4.89
CA CYS A 176 4.44 10.23 4.07
C CYS A 176 5.03 9.04 4.84
N ARG A 177 5.37 9.23 6.12
CA ARG A 177 5.83 8.16 7.00
C ARG A 177 4.68 7.22 7.37
N ALA A 178 3.49 7.74 7.67
CA ALA A 178 2.35 6.93 8.07
C ALA A 178 1.83 6.01 6.95
N THR A 179 1.93 6.45 5.69
CA THR A 179 1.48 5.70 4.51
C THR A 179 2.54 4.75 3.93
N CYS A 180 3.82 4.96 4.25
CA CYS A 180 4.88 4.14 3.69
C CYS A 180 4.93 2.76 4.38
N PRO A 181 4.79 1.65 3.62
CA PRO A 181 4.92 0.31 4.20
C PRO A 181 6.33 0.03 4.72
N MET A 182 7.36 0.75 4.25
CA MET A 182 8.75 0.61 4.70
C MET A 182 9.09 1.48 5.91
N CYS A 183 8.16 2.28 6.44
CA CYS A 183 8.35 2.94 7.71
C CYS A 183 7.89 2.01 8.85
N TYR A 184 8.83 1.29 9.47
CA TYR A 184 8.55 0.32 10.55
C TYR A 184 9.38 0.49 11.81
N CYS A 185 10.25 1.50 11.89
CA CYS A 185 10.99 1.77 13.12
C CYS A 185 10.02 1.99 14.28
N GLU A 186 10.19 1.26 15.39
CA GLU A 186 9.39 1.46 16.61
C GLU A 186 9.52 2.91 17.12
N ARG A 187 10.74 3.46 17.01
CA ARG A 187 11.01 4.88 17.25
C ARG A 187 11.66 5.51 16.02
N CYS A 188 10.92 6.37 15.33
CA CYS A 188 11.42 7.03 14.12
C CYS A 188 12.45 8.11 14.46
N ILE A 189 13.49 8.23 13.63
CA ILE A 189 14.51 9.28 13.76
C ILE A 189 13.90 10.68 13.70
N VAL A 190 12.80 10.87 12.97
CA VAL A 190 12.09 12.16 12.87
C VAL A 190 11.34 12.54 14.15
N ASP A 191 11.14 11.60 15.07
CA ASP A 191 10.53 11.87 16.40
C ASP A 191 11.59 11.97 17.50
N LYS A 192 12.86 11.69 17.19
CA LYS A 192 13.94 11.69 18.21
C LYS A 192 14.40 13.12 18.47
N ASN A 193 14.28 13.54 19.72
CA ASN A 193 14.83 14.80 20.22
C ASN A 193 16.18 14.65 20.95
N ARG A 194 16.64 13.41 21.22
CA ARG A 194 17.92 13.13 21.88
C ARG A 194 18.55 11.80 21.41
N PRO A 195 19.73 11.82 20.75
CA PRO A 195 20.27 12.98 20.05
C PRO A 195 19.29 13.42 18.94
N GLN A 196 19.18 14.74 18.70
CA GLN A 196 18.34 15.27 17.63
C GLN A 196 19.13 15.30 16.33
N ALA A 197 18.80 14.40 15.41
CA ALA A 197 19.40 14.39 14.06
C ALA A 197 18.57 15.22 13.06
N ILE A 198 17.25 15.27 13.25
CA ILE A 198 16.31 15.98 12.40
C ILE A 198 15.48 16.91 13.30
N ASP A 199 15.34 18.17 12.88
CA ASP A 199 14.53 19.16 13.59
C ASP A 199 13.05 18.73 13.56
N THR A 200 12.43 18.59 14.73
CA THR A 200 11.05 18.09 14.87
C THR A 200 10.01 19.20 14.81
N SER A 201 10.41 20.47 14.86
CA SER A 201 9.50 21.60 14.83
C SER A 201 8.87 21.75 13.44
N PRO A 202 7.61 22.19 13.34
CA PRO A 202 6.89 22.38 12.08
C PRO A 202 7.38 23.66 11.35
N THR A 203 8.69 23.74 11.14
CA THR A 203 9.38 24.79 10.39
C THR A 203 10.08 24.16 9.19
N LEU A 204 10.51 24.98 8.23
CA LEU A 204 11.27 24.52 7.06
C LEU A 204 12.69 24.09 7.40
N LYS A 205 13.15 24.33 8.63
CA LYS A 205 14.50 23.94 9.07
C LYS A 205 14.63 22.42 9.02
N GLY A 206 15.66 21.94 8.31
CA GLY A 206 15.92 20.51 8.12
C GLY A 206 15.10 19.85 6.99
N ASN A 207 14.39 20.63 6.16
CA ASN A 207 13.76 20.10 4.95
C ASN A 207 14.76 19.91 3.79
N PHE A 208 15.93 20.56 3.84
CA PHE A 208 17.01 20.50 2.84
C PHE A 208 18.36 20.36 3.54
#